data_AF-A0A535HJ79-F1
#
_entry.id   AF-A0A535HJ79-F1
#
_cell.length_a   1.000
_cell.length_b   1.000
_cell.length_c   1.000
_cell.angle_alpha   90.00
_cell.angle_beta   90.00
_cell.angle_gamma   90.00
#
_symmetry.space_group_name_H-M   'P 1'
#
loop_
_entity.id
_entity.type
_entity.pdbx_description
1 polymer ?
#
loop_
_entity_poly.entity_id
_entity_poly.type
_entity_poly.pdbx_seq_one_letter_code
_entity_poly.pdbx_strand_id
1 'polypeptide(L)'
;MRSFVKTGRAPHYTDIAREMGIEPESARLLLRELTSLRLPNWLSPGTDLIASFAPFSNIPNQYRVTVDGEQRWFAQCGLEALALGHLFPRRTVEVASTCLDCGESIGVMFRDASLLALDPSTTVAHSNVPLADWYVDIGRS
;
A
#
# COMPACT_ATOMS: atom_id res chain seq x y z
N MET A 1 7.77 -1.68 6.93
CA MET A 1 7.51 -2.54 5.74
C MET A 1 7.65 -4.04 5.99
N ARG A 2 8.75 -4.55 6.57
CA ARG A 2 8.94 -6.00 6.81
C ARG A 2 7.75 -6.70 7.47
N SER A 3 7.14 -6.07 8.48
CA SER A 3 5.95 -6.62 9.14
C SER A 3 4.79 -6.80 8.17
N PHE A 4 4.44 -5.78 7.38
CA PHE A 4 3.37 -5.86 6.37
C PHE A 4 3.59 -7.01 5.39
N VAL A 5 4.78 -7.11 4.80
CA VAL A 5 5.17 -8.20 3.89
C VAL A 5 4.99 -9.57 4.53
N LYS A 6 5.29 -9.70 5.82
CA LYS A 6 5.17 -10.97 6.54
C LYS A 6 3.73 -11.31 6.93
N THR A 7 2.95 -10.33 7.38
CA THR A 7 1.68 -10.58 8.10
C THR A 7 0.44 -10.22 7.31
N GLY A 8 0.55 -9.47 6.21
CA GLY A 8 -0.63 -8.95 5.49
C GLY A 8 -1.25 -7.70 6.10
N ARG A 9 -0.77 -7.25 7.27
CA ARG A 9 -1.36 -6.13 8.01
C ARG A 9 -0.33 -5.18 8.57
N ALA A 10 -0.76 -3.96 8.86
CA ALA A 10 0.09 -2.99 9.52
C ALA A 10 0.49 -3.46 10.93
N PRO A 11 1.74 -3.21 11.37
CA PRO A 11 2.11 -3.43 12.77
C PRO A 11 1.40 -2.42 13.68
N HIS A 12 1.10 -2.83 14.91
CA HIS A 12 0.71 -1.88 15.95
C HIS A 12 1.94 -1.09 16.44
N TYR A 13 1.78 0.10 17.01
CA TYR A 13 2.92 0.88 17.52
C TYR A 13 3.69 0.13 18.63
N THR A 14 3.05 -0.78 19.37
CA THR A 14 3.73 -1.67 20.33
C THR A 14 4.61 -2.73 19.64
N ASP A 15 4.23 -3.20 18.46
CA ASP A 15 5.08 -4.10 17.67
C ASP A 15 6.27 -3.36 17.09
N ILE A 16 6.05 -2.10 16.65
CA ILE A 16 7.13 -1.20 16.21
C ILE A 16 8.11 -0.94 17.37
N ALA A 17 7.59 -0.61 18.56
CA ALA A 17 8.39 -0.38 19.75
C ALA A 17 9.28 -1.59 20.08
N ARG A 18 8.70 -2.79 20.08
CA ARG A 18 9.42 -4.05 20.32
C ARG A 18 10.54 -4.28 19.30
N GLU A 19 10.25 -4.10 18.01
CA GLU A 19 11.23 -4.29 16.94
C GLU A 19 12.36 -3.25 16.99
N MET A 20 12.05 -2.02 17.42
CA MET A 20 13.02 -0.92 17.50
C MET A 20 13.76 -0.83 18.84
N GLY A 21 13.35 -1.58 19.86
CA GLY A 21 13.96 -1.52 21.20
C GLY A 21 13.69 -0.20 21.92
N ILE A 22 12.53 0.41 21.71
CA ILE A 22 12.12 1.68 22.33
C ILE A 22 10.83 1.52 23.15
N GLU A 23 10.53 2.52 23.98
CA GLU A 23 9.28 2.53 24.75
C GLU A 23 8.04 2.63 23.83
N PRO A 24 6.93 1.93 24.16
CA PRO A 24 5.70 1.98 23.38
C PRO A 24 5.18 3.39 23.11
N GLU A 25 5.28 4.28 24.09
CA GLU A 25 4.85 5.67 23.97
C GLU A 25 5.72 6.45 22.97
N SER A 26 7.05 6.23 22.98
CA SER A 26 7.95 6.82 22.00
C SER A 26 7.61 6.37 20.58
N ALA A 27 7.34 5.08 20.37
CA ALA A 27 6.93 4.56 19.07
C ALA A 27 5.59 5.15 18.61
N ARG A 28 4.63 5.31 19.52
CA ARG A 28 3.33 5.92 19.24
C ARG A 28 3.47 7.39 18.79
N LEU A 29 4.28 8.17 19.50
CA LEU A 29 4.53 9.58 19.16
C LEU A 29 5.28 9.72 17.83
N LEU A 30 6.32 8.91 17.60
CA LEU A 30 7.05 8.89 16.32
C LEU A 30 6.15 8.48 15.15
N LEU A 31 5.24 7.52 15.37
CA LEU A 31 4.26 7.14 14.35
C LEU A 31 3.33 8.31 14.01
N ARG A 32 2.82 9.03 15.02
CA ARG A 32 1.98 10.22 14.79
C ARG A 32 2.74 11.32 14.06
N GLU A 33 3.97 11.59 14.46
CA GLU A 33 4.85 12.56 13.80
C GLU A 33 5.09 12.16 12.34
N LEU A 34 5.41 10.89 12.09
CA LEU A 34 5.58 10.37 10.73
C LEU A 34 4.33 10.55 9.87
N THR A 35 3.14 10.35 10.46
CA THR A 35 1.85 10.56 9.77
C THR A 35 1.39 12.01 9.68
N SER A 36 2.03 12.93 10.40
CA SER A 36 1.82 14.37 10.21
C SER A 36 2.71 14.95 9.12
N LEU A 37 3.75 14.21 8.71
CA LEU A 37 4.48 14.51 7.48
C LEU A 37 3.52 14.36 6.31
N ARG A 38 3.69 15.19 5.27
CA ARG A 38 2.91 15.12 4.03
C ARG A 38 3.35 13.93 3.18
N LEU A 39 3.25 12.73 3.73
CA LEU A 39 3.53 11.45 3.10
C LEU A 39 2.19 10.71 2.93
N PRO A 40 2.07 9.80 1.95
CA PRO A 40 0.85 9.03 1.74
C PRO A 40 0.71 7.90 2.77
N ASN A 41 0.53 8.28 4.03
CA ASN A 41 0.29 7.39 5.16
C ASN A 41 -0.71 8.02 6.13
N TRP A 42 -1.60 7.20 6.66
CA TRP A 42 -2.76 7.65 7.43
C TRP A 42 -3.02 6.71 8.60
N LEU A 43 -3.39 7.31 9.73
CA LEU A 43 -3.97 6.61 10.86
C LEU A 43 -5.49 6.53 10.71
N SER A 44 -6.10 5.51 11.28
CA SER A 44 -7.55 5.43 11.39
C SER A 44 -8.05 6.52 12.35
N PRO A 45 -9.12 7.28 12.00
CA PRO A 45 -9.56 8.44 12.77
C PRO A 45 -9.75 8.17 14.26
N GLY A 46 -9.21 9.04 15.11
CA GLY A 46 -9.32 8.93 16.57
C GLY A 46 -8.51 7.78 17.19
N THR A 47 -7.64 7.11 16.43
CA THR A 47 -6.83 5.98 16.91
C THR A 47 -5.35 6.15 16.55
N ASP A 48 -4.53 5.22 17.05
CA ASP A 48 -3.12 5.05 16.67
C ASP A 48 -2.90 3.85 15.72
N LEU A 49 -3.98 3.36 15.08
CA LEU A 49 -3.93 2.26 14.13
C LEU A 49 -3.61 2.77 12.74
N ILE A 50 -2.62 2.17 12.07
CA ILE A 50 -2.33 2.49 10.67
C ILE A 50 -3.50 2.01 9.80
N ALA A 51 -4.16 2.95 9.11
CA ALA A 51 -5.19 2.67 8.12
C ALA A 51 -4.57 2.38 6.75
N SER A 52 -3.54 3.12 6.38
CA SER A 52 -2.85 2.97 5.10
C SER A 52 -1.43 3.51 5.21
N PHE A 53 -0.47 2.85 4.59
CA PHE A 53 0.93 3.28 4.59
C PHE A 53 1.57 2.76 3.30
N ALA A 54 1.88 3.68 2.38
CA ALA A 54 2.34 3.34 1.04
C ALA A 54 3.53 2.34 1.07
N PRO A 55 3.49 1.28 0.23
CA PRO A 55 2.50 1.04 -0.84
C PRO A 55 1.23 0.26 -0.40
N PHE A 56 1.10 -0.11 0.88
CA PHE A 56 0.02 -0.97 1.37
C PHE A 56 -1.18 -0.19 1.90
N SER A 57 -2.36 -0.77 1.76
CA SER A 57 -3.55 -0.42 2.54
C SER A 57 -3.80 -1.46 3.63
N ASN A 58 -4.14 -1.02 4.84
CA ASN A 58 -4.65 -1.90 5.89
C ASN A 58 -6.19 -2.02 5.83
N ILE A 59 -6.84 -1.14 5.07
CA ILE A 59 -8.27 -1.17 4.77
C ILE A 59 -8.47 -1.92 3.45
N PRO A 60 -9.31 -2.97 3.39
CA PRO A 60 -9.64 -3.65 2.15
C PRO A 60 -10.16 -2.69 1.08
N ASN A 61 -9.67 -2.83 -0.15
CA ASN A 61 -10.08 -2.04 -1.31
C ASN A 61 -10.01 -2.88 -2.61
N GLN A 62 -10.23 -2.23 -3.76
CA GLN A 62 -10.24 -2.89 -5.07
C GLN A 62 -8.88 -3.40 -5.55
N TYR A 63 -7.76 -2.88 -5.04
CA TYR A 63 -6.41 -3.28 -5.43
C TYR A 63 -5.94 -4.48 -4.61
N ARG A 64 -6.48 -5.65 -4.93
CA ARG A 64 -6.19 -6.91 -4.23
C ARG A 64 -4.84 -7.45 -4.65
N VAL A 65 -4.00 -7.77 -3.67
CA VAL A 65 -2.64 -8.25 -3.90
C VAL A 65 -2.52 -9.69 -3.40
N THR A 66 -2.08 -10.54 -4.32
CA THR A 66 -1.81 -11.96 -4.12
C THR A 66 -0.32 -12.20 -4.29
N VAL A 67 0.30 -12.94 -3.38
CA VAL A 67 1.73 -13.30 -3.48
C VAL A 67 1.85 -14.81 -3.38
N ASP A 68 2.47 -15.43 -4.39
CA ASP A 68 2.61 -16.88 -4.52
C ASP A 68 1.27 -17.63 -4.29
N GLY A 69 0.18 -17.09 -4.84
CA GLY A 69 -1.18 -17.67 -4.74
C GLY A 69 -1.95 -17.31 -3.46
N GLU A 70 -1.36 -16.59 -2.51
CA GLU A 70 -2.05 -16.17 -1.29
C GLU A 70 -2.51 -14.70 -1.38
N GLN A 71 -3.83 -14.48 -1.47
CA GLN A 71 -4.41 -13.14 -1.42
C GLN A 71 -4.51 -12.67 0.04
N ARG A 72 -3.58 -11.80 0.46
CA ARG A 72 -3.54 -11.29 1.83
C ARG A 72 -3.40 -9.78 1.92
N TRP A 73 -2.87 -9.13 0.89
CA TRP A 73 -2.52 -7.71 0.93
C TRP A 73 -3.47 -6.89 0.06
N PHE A 74 -3.47 -5.58 0.30
CA PHE A 74 -4.12 -4.58 -0.55
C PHE A 74 -3.10 -3.49 -0.86
N ALA A 75 -3.06 -3.03 -2.11
CA ALA A 75 -2.30 -1.84 -2.46
C ALA A 75 -3.05 -0.58 -2.05
N GLN A 76 -2.33 0.51 -1.80
CA GLN A 76 -2.95 1.78 -1.43
C GLN A 76 -3.73 2.40 -2.60
N CYS A 77 -3.15 2.38 -3.79
CA CYS A 77 -3.76 2.89 -5.02
C CYS A 77 -3.19 2.16 -6.25
N GLY A 78 -3.70 2.50 -7.44
CA GLY A 78 -3.24 1.89 -8.70
C GLY A 78 -1.76 2.12 -9.02
N LEU A 79 -1.19 3.27 -8.62
CA LEU A 79 0.24 3.54 -8.81
C LEU A 79 1.10 2.78 -7.79
N GLU A 80 0.72 2.81 -6.51
CA GLU A 80 1.43 2.11 -5.43
C GLU A 80 1.40 0.58 -5.60
N ALA A 81 0.40 0.05 -6.32
CA ALA A 81 0.35 -1.37 -6.68
C ALA A 81 1.59 -1.84 -7.44
N LEU A 82 2.20 -0.97 -8.27
CA LEU A 82 3.40 -1.31 -9.03
C LEU A 82 4.65 -1.39 -8.13
N ALA A 83 4.70 -0.59 -7.06
CA ALA A 83 5.82 -0.59 -6.13
C ALA A 83 5.93 -1.90 -5.32
N LEU A 84 4.82 -2.64 -5.18
CA LEU A 84 4.80 -3.92 -4.46
C LEU A 84 5.71 -4.97 -5.07
N GLY A 85 6.05 -4.86 -6.37
CA GLY A 85 6.96 -5.80 -7.03
C GLY A 85 8.39 -5.78 -6.50
N HIS A 86 8.76 -4.69 -5.83
CA HIS A 86 10.05 -4.56 -5.15
C HIS A 86 10.04 -5.18 -3.73
N LEU A 87 8.86 -5.36 -3.12
CA LEU A 87 8.75 -5.76 -1.71
C LEU A 87 8.71 -7.27 -1.47
N PHE A 88 8.56 -8.07 -2.54
CA PHE A 88 8.51 -9.52 -2.48
C PHE A 88 9.58 -10.16 -3.39
N PRO A 89 10.86 -10.14 -2.98
CA PRO A 89 11.95 -10.64 -3.82
C PRO A 89 11.79 -12.13 -4.12
N ARG A 90 12.00 -12.48 -5.39
CA ARG A 90 11.90 -13.82 -6.00
C ARG A 90 10.51 -14.44 -5.99
N ARG A 91 9.48 -13.70 -5.58
CA ARG A 91 8.09 -14.14 -5.55
C ARG A 91 7.30 -13.57 -6.70
N THR A 92 6.26 -14.30 -7.10
CA THR A 92 5.28 -13.76 -8.03
C THR A 92 4.25 -12.98 -7.25
N VAL A 93 3.98 -11.76 -7.69
CA VAL A 93 2.96 -10.91 -7.12
C VAL A 93 1.96 -10.57 -8.21
N GLU A 94 0.70 -10.75 -7.88
CA GLU A 94 -0.44 -10.49 -8.73
C GLU A 94 -1.28 -9.39 -8.07
N VAL A 95 -1.67 -8.40 -8.86
CA VAL A 95 -2.62 -7.37 -8.46
C VAL A 95 -3.84 -7.50 -9.33
N ALA A 96 -4.98 -7.79 -8.69
CA ALA A 96 -6.28 -7.76 -9.31
C ALA A 96 -7.01 -6.47 -8.91
N SER A 97 -7.63 -5.81 -9.88
CA SER A 97 -8.45 -4.60 -9.71
C SER A 97 -9.56 -4.56 -10.76
N THR A 98 -10.34 -3.49 -10.75
CA THR A 98 -11.25 -3.12 -11.84
C THR A 98 -10.89 -1.75 -12.40
N CYS A 99 -11.25 -1.51 -13.66
CA CYS A 99 -11.23 -0.18 -14.26
C CYS A 99 -12.25 0.71 -13.54
N LEU A 100 -11.83 1.90 -13.10
CA LEU A 100 -12.69 2.81 -12.36
C LEU A 100 -13.69 3.57 -13.25
N ASP A 101 -13.55 3.47 -14.57
CA ASP A 101 -14.49 4.05 -15.55
C ASP A 101 -15.53 3.02 -16.00
N CYS A 102 -15.09 1.90 -16.59
CA CYS A 102 -15.98 0.90 -17.18
C CYS A 102 -16.27 -0.33 -16.30
N GLY A 103 -15.52 -0.55 -15.21
CA GLY A 103 -15.70 -1.69 -14.31
C GLY A 103 -15.09 -3.01 -14.77
N GLU A 104 -14.49 -3.08 -15.96
CA GLU A 104 -13.81 -4.28 -16.45
C GLU A 104 -12.64 -4.70 -15.55
N SER A 105 -12.32 -6.01 -15.55
CA SER A 105 -11.25 -6.55 -14.72
C SER A 105 -9.87 -6.10 -15.23
N ILE A 106 -8.98 -5.78 -14.30
CA ILE A 106 -7.58 -5.45 -14.55
C ILE A 106 -6.71 -6.42 -13.74
N GLY A 107 -5.78 -7.10 -14.41
CA GLY A 107 -4.77 -7.96 -13.82
C GLY A 107 -3.37 -7.45 -14.14
N VAL A 108 -2.53 -7.34 -13.12
CA VAL A 108 -1.10 -7.02 -13.25
C VAL A 108 -0.30 -8.11 -12.54
N MET A 109 0.70 -8.68 -13.21
CA MET A 109 1.57 -9.68 -12.59
C MET A 109 3.02 -9.24 -12.74
N PHE A 110 3.78 -9.32 -11.66
CA PHE A 110 5.19 -8.98 -11.64
C PHE A 110 6.01 -9.97 -10.81
N ARG A 111 7.30 -10.04 -11.12
CA ARG A 111 8.32 -10.78 -10.38
C ARG A 111 9.62 -10.01 -10.40
N ASP A 112 10.24 -9.85 -9.23
CA ASP A 112 11.50 -9.09 -9.09
C ASP A 112 11.42 -7.72 -9.76
N ALA A 113 10.31 -7.00 -9.49
CA ALA A 113 9.92 -5.73 -10.10
C ALA A 113 9.79 -5.69 -11.64
N SER A 114 9.89 -6.83 -12.31
CA SER A 114 9.67 -6.95 -13.75
C SER A 114 8.21 -7.31 -14.02
N LEU A 115 7.55 -6.55 -14.90
CA LEU A 115 6.20 -6.83 -15.36
C LEU A 115 6.20 -8.13 -16.20
N LEU A 116 5.42 -9.11 -15.78
CA LEU A 116 5.24 -10.39 -16.48
C LEU A 116 3.99 -10.41 -17.34
N ALA A 117 2.89 -9.82 -16.85
CA ALA A 117 1.64 -9.73 -17.58
C ALA A 117 0.85 -8.47 -17.17
N LEU A 118 0.11 -7.93 -18.12
CA LEU A 118 -0.83 -6.84 -17.95
C LEU A 118 -2.06 -7.13 -18.81
N ASP A 119 -3.21 -7.27 -18.17
CA ASP A 119 -4.47 -7.62 -18.83
C ASP A 119 -5.61 -6.70 -18.33
N PRO A 120 -6.25 -5.92 -19.21
CA PRO A 120 -5.91 -5.74 -20.61
C PRO A 120 -4.56 -5.03 -20.79
N SER A 121 -3.85 -5.35 -21.87
CA SER A 121 -2.54 -4.74 -22.19
C SER A 121 -2.60 -3.22 -22.41
N THR A 122 -3.81 -2.67 -22.60
CA THR A 122 -4.11 -1.25 -22.75
C THR A 122 -4.37 -0.54 -21.41
N THR A 123 -4.22 -1.23 -20.28
CA THR A 123 -4.39 -0.65 -18.94
C THR A 123 -3.49 0.57 -18.76
N VAL A 124 -4.08 1.66 -18.26
CA VAL A 124 -3.36 2.91 -17.94
C VAL A 124 -3.58 3.28 -16.48
N ALA A 125 -2.58 3.94 -15.89
CA ALA A 125 -2.75 4.63 -14.62
C ALA A 125 -3.29 6.04 -14.87
N HIS A 126 -4.28 6.45 -14.08
CA HIS A 126 -4.88 7.78 -14.13
C HIS A 126 -4.62 8.54 -12.83
N SER A 127 -4.35 9.84 -12.95
CA SER A 127 -4.25 10.78 -11.84
C SER A 127 -5.09 12.00 -12.15
N ASN A 128 -5.96 12.41 -11.22
CA ASN A 128 -6.87 13.55 -11.41
C ASN A 128 -6.14 14.90 -11.45
N VAL A 129 -4.97 14.97 -10.84
CA VAL A 129 -4.09 16.14 -10.85
C VAL A 129 -2.73 15.75 -11.45
N PRO A 130 -1.98 16.72 -12.01
CA PRO A 130 -0.59 16.48 -12.36
C PRO A 130 0.17 15.86 -11.18
N LEU A 131 1.06 14.89 -11.46
CA LEU A 131 1.82 14.23 -10.39
C LEU A 131 2.67 15.23 -9.56
N ALA A 132 3.10 16.34 -10.18
CA ALA A 132 3.78 17.43 -9.49
C ALA A 132 2.92 18.11 -8.40
N ASP A 133 1.60 18.10 -8.58
CA ASP A 133 0.61 18.72 -7.70
C ASP A 133 -0.12 17.69 -6.83
N TRP A 134 0.32 16.43 -6.84
CA TRP A 134 -0.39 15.32 -6.19
C TRP A 134 -0.65 15.57 -4.69
N TYR A 135 0.30 16.21 -4.00
CA TYR A 135 0.16 16.61 -2.59
C TYR A 135 -0.97 17.61 -2.31
N VAL A 136 -1.48 18.29 -3.32
CA VAL A 136 -2.58 19.25 -3.18
C VAL A 136 -3.91 18.52 -3.01
N ASP A 137 -4.03 17.28 -3.49
CA ASP A 137 -5.28 16.51 -3.59
C ASP A 137 -5.31 15.25 -2.71
N ILE A 138 -4.16 14.73 -2.27
CA ILE A 138 -4.14 13.56 -1.38
C ILE A 138 -4.52 13.91 0.06
N GLY A 139 -5.49 13.18 0.62
CA GLY A 139 -5.76 13.18 2.06
C GLY A 139 -6.36 14.47 2.61
N ARG A 140 -7.05 15.29 1.79
CA ARG A 140 -7.95 16.33 2.32
C ARG A 140 -9.18 15.68 2.95
N SER A 141 -9.07 15.32 4.22
CA SER A 141 -10.21 15.12 5.13
C SER A 141 -10.36 16.34 6.03
#